data_AF-A0A9D9PQM9-F1
#
_entry.id   AF-A0A9D9PQM9-F1
#
_cell.length_a   1.000
_cell.length_b   1.000
_cell.length_c   1.000
_cell.angle_alpha   90.00
_cell.angle_beta   90.00
_cell.angle_gamma   90.00
#
_symmetry.space_group_name_H-M   'P 1'
#
loop_
_entity.id
_entity.type
_entity.pdbx_description
1 polymer ?
#
loop_
_entity_poly.entity_id
_entity_poly.type
_entity_poly.pdbx_seq_one_letter_code
_entity_poly.pdbx_strand_id
1 'polypeptide(L)'
;SVNAYSQHMGIASFVYLRRIYEHMVEKEYAKLPDTIKKSNASFDEKMKAVDNKMHIIPPELDSQKSKIYSVLSKGIHEYEENECYELYPAMRTIILLMLENYLSDKESKQQLKEIEKTLKSK
;
A
#
# COMPACT_ATOMS: atom_id res chain seq x y z
N SER A 1 18.64 26.20 -13.41
CA SER A 1 19.22 25.11 -12.60
C SER A 1 18.17 24.45 -11.69
N VAL A 2 16.97 24.14 -12.20
CA VAL A 2 15.95 23.37 -11.45
C VAL A 2 16.28 21.86 -11.46
N ASN A 3 17.10 21.40 -12.41
CA ASN A 3 17.48 19.99 -12.55
C ASN A 3 18.53 19.48 -11.55
N ALA A 4 19.34 20.33 -10.92
CA ALA A 4 20.40 19.85 -10.01
C ALA A 4 19.81 19.31 -8.68
N TYR A 5 18.70 19.90 -8.21
CA TYR A 5 18.04 19.45 -6.98
C TYR A 5 17.13 18.24 -7.19
N SER A 6 16.44 18.14 -8.34
CA SER A 6 15.53 17.02 -8.62
C SER A 6 16.25 15.69 -8.91
N GLN A 7 17.53 15.73 -9.33
CA GLN A 7 18.28 14.54 -9.72
C GLN A 7 18.78 13.70 -8.55
N HIS A 8 18.67 14.16 -7.30
CA HIS A 8 19.18 13.46 -6.10
C HIS A 8 18.11 13.38 -5.00
N MET A 9 16.84 13.16 -5.37
CA MET A 9 15.72 12.99 -4.44
C MET A 9 15.03 11.63 -4.60
N GLY A 10 15.75 10.63 -5.11
CA GLY A 10 15.28 9.25 -5.21
C GLY A 10 14.94 8.68 -3.83
N ILE A 11 15.84 8.81 -2.86
CA ILE A 11 15.61 8.29 -1.49
C ILE A 11 14.42 9.01 -0.85
N ALA A 12 14.38 10.34 -0.95
CA ALA A 12 13.26 11.14 -0.45
C ALA A 12 11.91 10.70 -1.06
N SER A 13 11.91 10.42 -2.37
CA SER A 13 10.72 9.91 -3.07
C SER A 13 10.31 8.51 -2.56
N PHE A 14 11.27 7.63 -2.26
CA PHE A 14 11.01 6.32 -1.67
C PHE A 14 10.45 6.40 -0.26
N VAL A 15 10.93 7.35 0.56
CA VAL A 15 10.34 7.64 1.88
C VAL A 15 8.85 7.96 1.74
N TYR A 16 8.45 8.77 0.76
CA TYR A 16 7.03 9.05 0.50
C TYR A 16 6.25 7.82 0.05
N LEU A 17 6.78 7.04 -0.90
CA LEU A 17 6.10 5.83 -1.39
C LEU A 17 5.91 4.80 -0.27
N ARG A 18 6.93 4.58 0.58
CA ARG A 18 6.83 3.69 1.74
C ARG A 18 5.80 4.19 2.74
N ARG A 19 5.76 5.49 3.04
CA ARG A 19 4.77 6.06 3.96
C ARG A 19 3.34 5.87 3.47
N ILE A 20 3.09 6.01 2.18
CA ILE A 20 1.77 5.77 1.59
C ILE A 20 1.39 4.29 1.78
N TYR A 21 2.29 3.38 1.41
CA TYR A 21 2.10 1.94 1.55
C TYR A 21 1.81 1.55 3.01
N GLU A 22 2.65 1.99 3.95
CA GLU A 22 2.50 1.70 5.37
C GLU A 22 1.20 2.29 5.93
N HIS A 23 0.86 3.52 5.54
CA HIS A 23 -0.38 4.16 5.98
C HIS A 23 -1.63 3.38 5.54
N MET A 24 -1.65 2.85 4.32
CA MET A 24 -2.77 2.02 3.85
C MET A 24 -2.93 0.76 4.70
N VAL A 25 -1.82 0.05 4.96
CA VAL A 25 -1.83 -1.18 5.76
C VAL A 25 -2.24 -0.88 7.20
N GLU A 26 -1.64 0.12 7.85
CA GLU A 26 -1.95 0.49 9.23
C GLU A 26 -3.42 0.92 9.38
N LYS A 27 -3.95 1.67 8.40
CA LYS A 27 -5.34 2.11 8.40
C LYS A 27 -6.34 0.95 8.34
N GLU A 28 -6.07 -0.07 7.52
CA GLU A 28 -6.94 -1.25 7.49
C GLU A 28 -6.70 -2.18 8.68
N TYR A 29 -5.46 -2.33 9.14
CA TYR A 29 -5.13 -3.12 10.32
C TYR A 29 -5.85 -2.57 11.56
N ALA A 30 -5.92 -1.25 11.72
CA ALA A 30 -6.62 -0.60 12.83
C ALA A 30 -8.13 -0.92 12.87
N LYS A 31 -8.75 -1.21 11.72
CA LYS A 31 -10.17 -1.59 11.61
C LYS A 31 -10.43 -3.06 11.89
N LEU A 32 -9.39 -3.89 11.97
CA LEU A 32 -9.56 -5.30 12.27
C LEU A 32 -10.05 -5.48 13.72
N PRO A 33 -10.85 -6.54 13.99
CA PRO A 33 -11.24 -6.92 15.34
C PRO A 33 -10.03 -7.11 16.26
N ASP A 34 -10.19 -6.77 17.55
CA ASP A 34 -9.14 -6.96 18.56
C ASP A 34 -8.71 -8.42 18.70
N THR A 35 -9.58 -9.38 18.35
CA THR A 35 -9.25 -10.82 18.32
C THR A 35 -8.21 -11.19 17.26
N ILE A 36 -8.01 -10.35 16.24
CA ILE A 36 -7.01 -10.53 15.17
C ILE A 36 -5.77 -9.67 15.44
N LYS A 37 -5.93 -8.49 16.04
CA LYS A 37 -4.83 -7.57 16.29
C LYS A 37 -3.92 -8.08 17.41
N LYS A 38 -2.61 -8.08 17.15
CA LYS A 38 -1.58 -8.26 18.17
C LYS A 38 -1.01 -6.90 18.58
N SER A 39 -0.76 -6.71 19.88
CA SER A 39 -0.21 -5.47 20.44
C SER A 39 1.16 -5.10 19.87
N ASN A 40 2.01 -6.09 19.63
CA ASN A 40 3.37 -5.93 19.11
C ASN A 40 3.53 -6.52 17.70
N ALA A 41 2.48 -6.48 16.87
CA ALA A 41 2.54 -7.00 15.51
C ALA A 41 3.63 -6.29 14.70
N SER A 42 4.51 -7.07 14.06
CA SER A 42 5.42 -6.53 13.05
C SER A 42 4.62 -6.03 11.85
N PHE A 43 5.23 -5.17 11.03
CA PHE A 43 4.57 -4.67 9.84
C PHE A 43 4.16 -5.81 8.88
N ASP A 44 5.00 -6.83 8.72
CA ASP A 44 4.67 -8.02 7.90
C ASP A 44 3.47 -8.79 8.45
N GLU A 45 3.34 -8.90 9.77
CA GLU A 45 2.18 -9.51 10.41
C GLU A 45 0.90 -8.70 10.16
N LYS A 46 0.99 -7.37 10.25
CA LYS A 46 -0.13 -6.48 9.94
C LYS A 46 -0.55 -6.62 8.48
N MET A 47 0.42 -6.62 7.56
CA MET A 47 0.18 -6.80 6.14
C MET A 47 -0.54 -8.12 5.86
N LYS A 48 -0.08 -9.24 6.42
CA LYS A 48 -0.75 -10.55 6.28
C LYS A 48 -2.17 -10.54 6.86
N ALA A 49 -2.37 -9.94 8.02
CA ALA A 49 -3.69 -9.87 8.65
C ALA A 49 -4.69 -9.05 7.82
N VAL A 50 -4.22 -7.94 7.23
CA VAL A 50 -5.00 -7.10 6.33
C VAL A 50 -5.32 -7.82 5.03
N ASP A 51 -4.32 -8.47 4.43
CA ASP A 51 -4.46 -9.16 3.15
C ASP A 51 -5.50 -10.29 3.19
N ASN A 52 -5.64 -10.97 4.34
CA ASN A 52 -6.69 -11.97 4.58
C ASN A 52 -8.12 -11.40 4.58
N LYS A 53 -8.28 -10.06 4.61
CA LYS A 53 -9.58 -9.38 4.63
C LYS A 53 -9.80 -8.48 3.43
N MET A 54 -8.73 -7.90 2.91
CA MET A 54 -8.73 -6.98 1.79
C MET A 54 -7.41 -7.11 1.04
N HIS A 55 -7.48 -7.47 -0.24
CA HIS A 55 -6.33 -7.46 -1.13
C HIS A 55 -5.95 -6.01 -1.44
N ILE A 56 -5.15 -5.35 -0.60
CA ILE A 56 -4.68 -3.99 -0.86
C ILE A 56 -3.74 -3.97 -2.07
N ILE A 57 -2.86 -4.97 -2.15
CA ILE A 57 -2.08 -5.23 -3.36
C ILE A 57 -2.99 -5.93 -4.36
N PRO A 58 -3.09 -5.43 -5.61
CA PRO A 58 -3.88 -6.07 -6.65
C PRO A 58 -3.45 -7.54 -6.84
N PRO A 59 -4.40 -8.48 -7.07
CA PRO A 59 -4.09 -9.90 -7.25
C PRO A 59 -3.03 -10.16 -8.35
N GLU A 60 -2.99 -9.33 -9.38
CA GLU A 60 -2.01 -9.38 -10.46
C GLU A 60 -0.56 -9.22 -9.98
N LEU A 61 -0.37 -8.60 -8.81
CA LEU A 61 0.91 -8.35 -8.17
C LEU A 61 1.18 -9.25 -6.96
N ASP A 62 0.34 -10.24 -6.67
CA ASP A 62 0.51 -11.10 -5.49
C ASP A 62 1.85 -11.83 -5.47
N SER A 63 2.35 -12.27 -6.63
CA SER A 63 3.68 -12.90 -6.75
C SER A 63 4.84 -11.97 -6.35
N GLN A 64 4.60 -10.66 -6.34
CA GLN A 64 5.58 -9.62 -6.03
C GLN A 64 5.37 -8.96 -4.67
N LYS A 65 4.34 -9.36 -3.90
CA LYS A 65 3.95 -8.73 -2.63
C LYS A 65 5.12 -8.55 -1.64
N SER A 66 5.91 -9.60 -1.43
CA SER A 66 7.09 -9.53 -0.55
C SER A 66 8.19 -8.63 -1.11
N LYS A 67 8.35 -8.61 -2.43
CA LYS A 67 9.38 -7.81 -3.12
C LYS A 67 9.06 -6.32 -3.08
N ILE A 68 7.79 -5.94 -3.20
CA ILE A 68 7.34 -4.54 -3.17
C ILE A 68 7.79 -3.86 -1.87
N TYR A 69 7.44 -4.46 -0.72
CA TYR A 69 7.83 -3.89 0.57
C TYR A 69 9.34 -3.96 0.80
N SER A 70 9.99 -5.05 0.38
CA SER A 70 11.45 -5.17 0.48
C SER A 70 12.17 -4.04 -0.28
N VAL A 71 11.75 -3.74 -1.52
CA VAL A 71 12.31 -2.65 -2.33
C VAL A 71 12.07 -1.28 -1.68
N LEU A 72 10.87 -1.01 -1.17
CA LEU A 72 10.59 0.25 -0.46
C LEU A 72 11.42 0.42 0.81
N SER A 73 11.63 -0.67 1.56
CA SER A 73 12.43 -0.66 2.78
C SER A 73 13.91 -0.43 2.45
N LYS A 74 14.46 -1.18 1.49
CA LYS A 74 15.85 -1.05 1.04
C LYS A 74 16.15 0.32 0.44
N GLY A 75 15.20 0.94 -0.24
CA GLY A 75 15.35 2.30 -0.76
C GLY A 75 15.62 3.38 0.29
N ILE A 76 15.36 3.11 1.57
CA ILE A 76 15.59 4.06 2.66
C ILE A 76 16.86 3.72 3.45
N HIS A 77 17.29 2.46 3.42
CA HIS A 77 18.34 1.95 4.31
C HIS A 77 19.61 1.50 3.58
N GLU A 78 19.51 1.12 2.30
CA GLU A 78 20.55 0.39 1.57
C GLU A 78 20.87 0.98 0.19
N TYR A 79 19.87 1.52 -0.54
CA TYR A 79 20.08 2.00 -1.90
C TYR A 79 20.61 3.43 -1.95
N GLU A 80 21.41 3.69 -2.98
CA GLU A 80 21.89 5.02 -3.33
C GLU A 80 20.81 5.84 -4.08
N GLU A 81 21.01 7.16 -4.18
CA GLU A 81 20.06 8.08 -4.83
C GLU A 81 19.71 7.67 -6.27
N ASN A 82 20.70 7.24 -7.05
CA ASN A 82 20.49 6.84 -8.45
C ASN A 82 19.69 5.52 -8.57
N GLU A 83 19.92 4.55 -7.68
CA GLU A 83 19.14 3.30 -7.67
C GLU A 83 17.68 3.58 -7.34
N CYS A 84 17.44 4.44 -6.34
CA CYS A 84 16.08 4.88 -6.03
C CYS A 84 15.46 5.66 -7.20
N TYR A 85 16.22 6.51 -7.88
CA TYR A 85 15.74 7.25 -9.03
C TYR A 85 15.31 6.33 -10.18
N GLU A 86 16.09 5.30 -10.50
CA GLU A 86 15.79 4.32 -11.54
C GLU A 86 14.57 3.46 -11.22
N LEU A 87 14.42 3.04 -9.95
CA LEU A 87 13.30 2.20 -9.50
C LEU A 87 12.00 3.00 -9.28
N TYR A 88 12.09 4.31 -9.08
CA TYR A 88 10.96 5.16 -8.70
C TYR A 88 9.75 5.05 -9.65
N PRO A 89 9.88 5.12 -10.98
CA PRO A 89 8.73 5.05 -11.88
C PRO A 89 7.91 3.76 -11.71
N ALA A 90 8.59 2.62 -11.54
CA ALA A 90 7.94 1.33 -11.31
C ALA A 90 7.24 1.29 -9.95
N MET A 91 7.94 1.72 -8.89
CA MET A 91 7.39 1.73 -7.53
C MET A 91 6.21 2.69 -7.38
N ARG A 92 6.29 3.87 -8.00
CA ARG A 92 5.18 4.82 -8.07
C ARG A 92 3.95 4.19 -8.74
N THR A 93 4.15 3.50 -9.85
CA THR A 93 3.06 2.83 -10.58
C THR A 93 2.41 1.75 -9.73
N ILE A 94 3.21 0.94 -9.03
CA ILE A 94 2.71 -0.08 -8.09
C ILE A 94 1.85 0.57 -7.00
N ILE A 95 2.33 1.65 -6.36
CA ILE A 95 1.55 2.36 -5.32
C ILE A 95 0.25 2.94 -5.87
N LEU A 96 0.25 3.47 -7.10
CA LEU A 96 -0.97 3.96 -7.74
C LEU A 96 -1.98 2.84 -7.97
N LEU A 97 -1.55 1.70 -8.51
CA LEU A 97 -2.43 0.54 -8.71
C LEU A 97 -3.02 0.03 -7.38
N MET A 98 -2.23 0.05 -6.31
CA MET A 98 -2.73 -0.27 -4.97
C MET A 98 -3.81 0.71 -4.49
N LEU A 99 -3.60 2.01 -4.70
CA LEU A 99 -4.57 3.04 -4.34
C LEU A 99 -5.87 2.92 -5.14
N GLU A 100 -5.77 2.68 -6.45
CA GLU A 100 -6.92 2.46 -7.34
C GLU A 100 -7.74 1.25 -6.91
N ASN A 101 -7.07 0.11 -6.69
CA ASN A 101 -7.71 -1.10 -6.20
C ASN A 101 -8.37 -0.90 -4.83
N TYR A 102 -7.72 -0.16 -3.92
CA TYR A 102 -8.26 0.18 -2.62
C TYR A 102 -9.51 1.09 -2.69
N LEU A 103 -9.55 2.04 -3.63
CA LEU A 103 -10.72 2.89 -3.86
C LEU A 103 -11.87 2.10 -4.50
N SER A 104 -11.58 1.28 -5.51
CA SER A 104 -12.56 0.45 -6.21
C SER A 104 -13.28 -0.54 -5.28
N ASP A 105 -12.54 -1.20 -4.38
CA ASP A 105 -13.14 -2.10 -3.38
C ASP A 105 -14.07 -1.34 -2.41
N LYS A 106 -13.71 -0.12 -2.01
CA LYS A 106 -14.57 0.71 -1.15
C LYS A 106 -15.85 1.13 -1.84
N GLU A 107 -15.75 1.59 -3.08
CA GLU A 107 -16.91 1.98 -3.89
C GLU A 107 -17.85 0.80 -4.07
N SER A 108 -17.30 -0.36 -4.44
CA SER A 108 -18.04 -1.62 -4.58
C SER A 108 -18.77 -2.00 -3.28
N LYS A 109 -18.08 -1.93 -2.13
CA LYS A 109 -18.68 -2.20 -0.81
C LYS A 109 -19.79 -1.21 -0.45
N GLN A 110 -19.67 0.05 -0.85
CA GLN A 110 -20.71 1.05 -0.62
C GLN A 110 -21.94 0.75 -1.48
N GLN A 111 -21.75 0.49 -2.77
CA GLN A 111 -22.84 0.15 -3.69
C GLN A 111 -23.61 -1.08 -3.23
N LEU A 112 -22.90 -2.14 -2.80
CA LEU A 112 -23.53 -3.35 -2.27
C LEU A 112 -24.39 -3.06 -1.02
N LYS A 113 -23.91 -2.22 -0.09
CA LYS A 113 -24.69 -1.81 1.10
C LYS A 113 -25.96 -1.06 0.72
N GLU A 114 -25.90 -0.19 -0.28
CA GLU A 114 -27.06 0.56 -0.77
C GLU A 114 -28.10 -0.36 -1.42
N ILE A 115 -27.64 -1.33 -2.22
CA ILE A 115 -28.49 -2.37 -2.81
C ILE A 115 -29.16 -3.20 -1.70
N GLU A 116 -28.39 -3.70 -0.71
CA GLU A 116 -28.94 -4.48 0.40
C GLU A 116 -29.98 -3.71 1.20
N LYS A 117 -29.74 -2.42 1.48
CA LYS A 117 -30.70 -1.57 2.18
C LYS A 117 -31.99 -1.41 1.39
N THR A 118 -31.87 -1.22 0.07
CA THR A 118 -33.01 -1.10 -0.83
C THR A 118 -33.84 -2.38 -0.84
N LEU A 119 -33.20 -3.54 -0.98
CA LEU A 119 -33.87 -4.84 -0.99
C LEU A 119 -34.53 -5.18 0.35
N LYS A 120 -33.97 -4.79 1.50
CA LYS A 120 -34.57 -5.00 2.82
C LYS A 120 -35.78 -4.10 3.11
N SER A 121 -35.89 -2.97 2.42
CA SER A 121 -36.97 -1.99 2.59
C SER A 121 -38.21 -2.27 1.72
N LYS A 122 -38.17 -3.33 0.90
CA LYS A 122 -39.28 -3.81 0.08
C LYS A 122 -39.78 -5.15 0.61
#